data_AF-A0A832MY28-F1
#
_entry.id   AF-A0A832MY28-F1
#
_cell.length_a   1.000
_cell.length_b   1.000
_cell.length_c   1.000
_cell.angle_alpha   90.00
_cell.angle_beta   90.00
_cell.angle_gamma   90.00
#
_symmetry.space_group_name_H-M   'P 1'
#
loop_
_entity.id
_entity.type
_entity.pdbx_description
1 polymer ?
#
loop_
_entity_poly.entity_id
_entity_poly.type
_entity_poly.pdbx_seq_one_letter_code
_entity_poly.pdbx_strand_id
1 'polypeptide(L)'
;MSTHKSLYIDTEALSTLALVQAGLISPVDKLMNQKEAKEVDETKFYQGVPFPFAFVLAPRGKQNHQILQSLKKGEKVDLINEGQKVGELTVDETFPIDPNQRLNNIYGTSDAAHPG
;
A
#
# COMPACT_ATOMS: atom_id res chain seq x y z
N MET A 1 -0.11 -2.01 28.36
CA MET A 1 -0.32 -1.41 27.03
C MET A 1 -0.36 -2.54 26.03
N SER A 2 -1.43 -2.68 25.23
CA SER A 2 -1.44 -3.67 24.16
C SER A 2 -0.56 -3.11 23.03
N THR A 3 0.58 -3.74 22.77
CA THR A 3 1.42 -3.42 21.61
C THR A 3 0.78 -4.04 20.38
N HIS A 4 0.29 -3.19 19.47
CA HIS A 4 -0.16 -3.64 18.16
C HIS A 4 1.00 -4.31 17.40
N LYS A 5 0.67 -5.18 16.43
CA LYS A 5 1.65 -5.63 15.44
C LYS A 5 2.20 -4.42 14.69
N SER A 6 3.39 -4.55 14.11
CA SER A 6 4.04 -3.44 13.40
C SER A 6 4.40 -3.83 11.97
N LEU A 7 4.18 -2.90 11.05
CA LEU A 7 4.70 -2.94 9.69
C LEU A 7 5.75 -1.85 9.53
N TYR A 8 6.89 -2.23 8.97
CA TYR A 8 8.00 -1.32 8.73
C TYR A 8 7.90 -0.80 7.31
N ILE A 9 7.85 0.52 7.16
CA ILE A 9 7.70 1.21 5.88
C ILE A 9 8.90 2.12 5.64
N ASP A 10 9.24 2.31 4.37
CA ASP A 10 10.22 3.30 3.96
C ASP A 10 9.62 4.72 3.95
N THR A 11 10.49 5.70 3.76
CA THR A 11 10.15 7.12 3.79
C THR A 11 9.29 7.52 2.58
N GLU A 12 9.38 6.79 1.47
CA GLU A 12 8.55 7.00 0.29
C GLU A 12 7.09 6.62 0.57
N ALA A 13 6.86 5.45 1.16
CA ALA A 13 5.53 5.02 1.58
C ALA A 13 4.94 5.97 2.63
N LEU A 14 5.73 6.41 3.62
CA LEU A 14 5.29 7.41 4.59
C LEU A 14 4.86 8.72 3.93
N SER A 15 5.69 9.26 3.02
CA SER A 15 5.40 10.50 2.30
C SER A 15 4.11 10.37 1.50
N THR A 16 3.93 9.24 0.82
CA THR A 16 2.75 8.93 0.02
C THR A 16 1.48 8.85 0.88
N LEU A 17 1.55 8.20 2.05
CA LEU A 17 0.43 8.17 3.00
C LEU A 17 0.12 9.56 3.57
N ALA A 18 1.12 10.42 3.76
CA ALA A 18 0.91 11.80 4.19
C ALA A 18 0.15 12.62 3.13
N LEU A 19 0.37 12.37 1.83
CA LEU A 19 -0.41 13.00 0.75
C LEU A 19 -1.89 12.61 0.81
N VAL A 20 -2.19 11.34 1.10
CA VAL A 20 -3.58 10.85 1.31
C VAL A 20 -4.20 11.58 2.49
N GLN A 21 -3.51 11.62 3.63
CA GLN A 21 -4.01 12.27 4.84
C GLN A 21 -4.26 13.77 4.62
N ALA A 22 -3.42 14.44 3.84
CA ALA A 22 -3.57 15.84 3.47
C ALA A 22 -4.65 16.09 2.40
N GLY A 23 -5.26 15.04 1.84
CA GLY A 23 -6.27 15.14 0.78
C GLY A 23 -5.71 15.56 -0.58
N LEU A 24 -4.39 15.50 -0.77
CA LEU A 24 -3.71 15.98 -1.98
C LEU A 24 -3.87 15.06 -3.19
N ILE A 25 -4.33 13.82 -2.97
CA ILE A 25 -4.57 12.81 -4.02
C ILE A 25 -6.03 12.34 -4.04
N SER A 26 -6.95 13.22 -3.66
CA SER A 26 -8.40 12.98 -3.76
C SER A 26 -8.78 12.46 -5.16
N PRO A 27 -9.66 11.45 -5.27
CA PRO A 27 -10.56 10.93 -4.22
C PRO A 27 -9.99 9.79 -3.38
N VAL A 28 -8.68 9.48 -3.49
CA VAL A 28 -8.06 8.44 -2.65
C VAL A 28 -7.93 8.94 -1.21
N ASP A 29 -8.62 8.27 -0.29
CA ASP A 29 -8.62 8.55 1.15
C ASP A 29 -8.18 7.34 2.01
N LYS A 30 -7.92 6.20 1.37
CA LYS A 30 -7.46 4.95 1.99
C LYS A 30 -6.60 4.15 1.02
N LEU A 31 -5.91 3.15 1.57
CA LEU A 31 -5.33 2.07 0.77
C LEU A 31 -6.46 1.24 0.12
N MET A 32 -6.29 0.90 -1.16
CA MET A 32 -7.24 0.13 -1.93
C MET A 32 -7.24 -1.34 -1.48
N ASN A 33 -8.44 -1.91 -1.36
CA ASN A 33 -8.60 -3.35 -1.24
C ASN A 33 -8.40 -4.04 -2.61
N GLN A 34 -8.43 -5.37 -2.66
CA GLN A 34 -8.13 -6.19 -3.82
C GLN A 34 -9.10 -5.90 -4.95
N LYS A 35 -10.37 -5.69 -4.62
CA LYS A 35 -11.39 -5.35 -5.63
C LYS A 35 -11.11 -3.99 -6.25
N GLU A 36 -10.88 -2.97 -5.42
CA GLU A 36 -10.58 -1.60 -5.85
C GLU A 36 -9.27 -1.56 -6.64
N ALA A 37 -8.23 -2.23 -6.16
CA ALA A 37 -6.94 -2.33 -6.82
C ALA A 37 -7.07 -2.97 -8.22
N LYS A 38 -7.81 -4.07 -8.32
CA LYS A 38 -8.08 -4.73 -9.60
C LYS A 38 -8.85 -3.83 -10.55
N GLU A 39 -9.91 -3.18 -10.07
CA GLU A 39 -10.72 -2.25 -10.86
C GLU A 39 -9.86 -1.09 -11.41
N VAL A 40 -9.02 -0.50 -10.57
CA VAL A 40 -8.11 0.58 -10.98
C VAL A 40 -7.08 0.09 -11.98
N ASP A 41 -6.48 -1.09 -11.76
CA ASP A 41 -5.48 -1.63 -12.67
C ASP A 41 -6.06 -1.94 -14.06
N GLU A 42 -7.32 -2.38 -14.14
CA GLU A 42 -8.03 -2.67 -15.38
C GLU A 42 -8.58 -1.41 -16.07
N THR A 43 -9.21 -0.50 -15.32
CA THR A 43 -9.95 0.64 -15.87
C THR A 43 -9.11 1.91 -15.96
N LYS A 44 -8.08 2.05 -15.12
CA LYS A 44 -7.31 3.28 -14.89
C LYS A 44 -8.14 4.42 -14.28
N PHE A 45 -9.21 4.08 -13.56
CA PHE A 45 -10.08 5.03 -12.87
C PHE A 45 -10.34 4.61 -11.43
N TYR A 46 -10.39 5.59 -10.53
CA TYR A 46 -10.86 5.43 -9.15
C TYR A 46 -11.94 6.47 -8.86
N GLN A 47 -13.13 6.01 -8.48
CA GLN A 47 -14.29 6.87 -8.20
C GLN A 47 -14.57 7.94 -9.29
N GLY A 48 -14.45 7.54 -10.57
CA GLY A 48 -14.70 8.43 -11.72
C GLY A 48 -13.55 9.39 -12.06
N VAL A 49 -12.44 9.35 -11.33
CA VAL A 49 -11.24 10.14 -11.61
C VAL A 49 -10.15 9.24 -12.20
N PRO A 50 -9.44 9.66 -13.27
CA PRO A 50 -8.31 8.91 -13.79
C PRO A 50 -7.27 8.66 -12.69
N PHE A 51 -6.91 7.39 -12.50
CA PHE A 51 -5.90 6.97 -11.53
C PHE A 51 -5.08 5.81 -12.13
N PRO A 52 -3.79 6.01 -12.43
CA PRO A 52 -3.07 5.16 -13.38
C PRO A 52 -2.76 3.74 -12.85
N PHE A 53 -2.73 3.54 -11.54
CA PHE A 53 -2.41 2.24 -10.93
C PHE A 53 -2.91 2.16 -9.49
N ALA A 54 -3.10 0.94 -8.99
CA ALA A 54 -3.63 0.71 -7.66
C ALA A 54 -2.78 1.31 -6.52
N PHE A 55 -3.46 2.06 -5.64
CA PHE A 55 -2.89 2.66 -4.43
C PHE A 55 -2.91 1.66 -3.26
N VAL A 56 -1.84 0.87 -3.13
CA VAL A 56 -1.71 -0.22 -2.14
C VAL A 56 -0.36 -0.13 -1.43
N LEU A 57 -0.28 -0.71 -0.23
CA LEU A 57 0.95 -0.77 0.56
C LEU A 57 1.52 -2.19 0.51
N ALA A 58 2.73 -2.32 -0.04
CA ALA A 58 3.43 -3.59 -0.18
C ALA A 58 4.79 -3.54 0.56
N PRO A 59 4.80 -3.54 1.90
CA PRO A 59 6.01 -3.35 2.68
C PRO A 59 6.91 -4.59 2.53
N ARG A 60 8.18 -4.37 2.18
CA ARG A 60 9.14 -5.43 1.84
C ARG A 60 9.74 -6.08 3.10
N GLY A 61 10.36 -7.25 2.91
CA GLY A 61 11.14 -7.93 3.95
C GLY A 61 10.42 -9.06 4.67
N LYS A 62 11.20 -10.00 5.22
CA LYS A 62 10.69 -11.24 5.84
C LYS A 62 9.75 -10.99 7.01
N GLN A 63 10.07 -10.00 7.85
CA GLN A 63 9.26 -9.66 9.01
C GLN A 63 7.88 -9.13 8.59
N ASN A 64 7.84 -8.15 7.67
CA ASN A 64 6.58 -7.63 7.16
C ASN A 64 5.74 -8.73 6.51
N HIS A 65 6.36 -9.63 5.74
CA HIS A 65 5.67 -10.76 5.14
C HIS A 65 4.99 -11.68 6.18
N GLN A 66 5.71 -12.04 7.25
CA GLN A 66 5.16 -12.85 8.34
C GLN A 66 4.02 -12.13 9.08
N ILE A 67 4.17 -10.83 9.32
CA ILE A 67 3.12 -10.03 9.97
C ILE A 67 1.87 -10.01 9.08
N LEU A 68 1.99 -9.66 7.80
CA LEU A 68 0.88 -9.62 6.84
C LEU A 68 0.10 -10.94 6.79
N GLN A 69 0.78 -12.09 6.78
CA GLN A 69 0.15 -13.41 6.81
C GLN A 69 -0.66 -13.69 8.09
N SER A 70 -0.35 -12.99 9.18
CA SER A 70 -1.01 -13.16 10.47
C SER A 70 -2.13 -12.15 10.74
N LEU A 71 -2.25 -11.10 9.93
CA LEU A 71 -3.22 -10.03 10.15
C LEU A 71 -4.65 -10.53 9.91
N LYS A 72 -5.58 -9.98 10.69
CA LYS A 72 -7.01 -10.24 10.55
C LYS A 72 -7.75 -8.93 10.35
N LYS A 73 -8.85 -9.00 9.62
CA LYS A 73 -9.77 -7.86 9.46
C LYS A 73 -10.17 -7.28 10.81
N GLY A 74 -10.09 -5.97 10.94
CA GLY A 74 -10.37 -5.20 12.16
C GLY A 74 -9.17 -5.08 13.11
N GLU A 75 -8.05 -5.79 12.91
CA GLU A 75 -6.84 -5.57 13.71
C GLU A 75 -6.27 -4.18 13.44
N LYS A 76 -5.73 -3.54 14.48
CA LYS A 76 -4.89 -2.36 14.34
C LYS A 76 -3.43 -2.77 14.17
N VAL A 77 -2.73 -2.12 13.25
CA VAL A 77 -1.31 -2.31 12.99
C VAL A 77 -0.61 -0.96 13.00
N ASP A 78 0.54 -0.90 13.67
CA ASP A 78 1.35 0.30 13.76
C ASP A 78 2.29 0.39 12.55
N LEU A 79 2.41 1.58 11.97
CA LEU A 79 3.38 1.88 10.91
C LEU A 79 4.66 2.43 11.55
N ILE A 80 5.79 1.79 11.26
CA ILE A 80 7.10 2.16 11.78
C ILE A 80 7.98 2.62 10.62
N ASN A 81 8.56 3.81 10.75
CA ASN A 81 9.58 4.32 9.83
C ASN A 81 10.77 4.79 10.67
N GLU A 82 11.99 4.40 10.29
CA GLU A 82 13.23 4.74 11.01
C GLU A 82 13.19 4.48 12.54
N GLY A 83 12.49 3.42 12.95
CA GLY A 83 12.34 3.03 14.35
C GLY A 83 11.29 3.81 15.15
N GLN A 84 10.57 4.76 14.52
CA GLN A 84 9.52 5.55 15.14
C GLN A 84 8.14 5.15 14.63
N LYS A 85 7.13 5.17 15.51
CA LYS A 85 5.73 5.01 15.11
C LYS A 85 5.26 6.29 14.41
N VAL A 86 4.86 6.15 13.15
CA VAL A 86 4.44 7.26 12.28
C VAL A 86 2.96 7.23 11.93
N GLY A 87 2.26 6.13 12.23
CA GLY A 87 0.83 6.01 12.00
C GLY A 87 0.26 4.68 12.47
N GLU A 88 -1.03 4.49 12.22
CA GLU A 88 -1.71 3.21 12.40
C GLU A 88 -2.67 2.95 11.23
N LEU A 89 -2.88 1.67 10.91
CA LEU A 89 -3.91 1.22 9.98
C LEU A 89 -4.87 0.28 10.70
N THR A 90 -6.15 0.35 10.31
CA THR A 90 -7.11 -0.72 10.62
C THR A 90 -7.16 -1.65 9.43
N VAL A 91 -6.87 -2.93 9.64
CA VAL A 91 -6.80 -3.92 8.57
C VAL A 91 -8.20 -4.17 8.01
N ASP A 92 -8.41 -3.92 6.72
CA ASP A 92 -9.58 -4.41 6.00
C ASP A 92 -9.27 -5.82 5.46
N GLU A 93 -8.16 -5.94 4.72
CA GLU A 93 -7.72 -7.19 4.11
C GLU A 93 -6.22 -7.16 3.75
N THR A 94 -5.68 -8.34 3.46
CA THR A 94 -4.34 -8.54 2.92
C THR A 94 -4.45 -9.51 1.74
N PHE A 95 -3.80 -9.20 0.62
CA PHE A 95 -3.87 -10.02 -0.60
C PHE A 95 -2.51 -10.10 -1.30
N PRO A 96 -2.26 -11.17 -2.08
CA PRO A 96 -1.02 -11.29 -2.85
C PRO A 96 -1.02 -10.30 -4.02
N ILE A 97 0.18 -9.79 -4.34
CA ILE A 97 0.42 -8.91 -5.48
C ILE A 97 1.49 -9.58 -6.35
N ASP A 98 1.28 -9.58 -7.67
CA ASP A 98 2.31 -9.96 -8.65
C ASP A 98 3.23 -8.76 -8.91
N PRO A 99 4.52 -8.82 -8.52
CA PRO A 99 5.45 -7.71 -8.73
C PRO A 99 5.67 -7.38 -10.21
N ASN A 100 5.67 -8.38 -11.09
CA ASN A 100 5.90 -8.17 -12.52
C ASN A 100 4.71 -7.47 -13.17
N GLN A 101 3.48 -7.91 -12.84
CA GLN A 101 2.28 -7.23 -13.29
C GLN A 101 2.25 -5.78 -12.79
N ARG A 102 2.62 -5.57 -11.52
CA ARG A 102 2.69 -4.23 -10.93
C ARG A 102 3.70 -3.32 -11.63
N LEU A 103 4.91 -3.81 -11.93
CA LEU A 103 5.92 -3.05 -12.67
C LEU A 103 5.41 -2.67 -14.08
N ASN A 104 4.78 -3.62 -14.78
CA ASN A 104 4.18 -3.33 -16.08
C ASN A 104 3.05 -2.29 -15.99
N ASN A 105 2.24 -2.31 -14.93
CA ASN A 105 1.18 -1.32 -14.73
C ASN A 105 1.73 0.10 -14.47
N ILE A 106 2.86 0.22 -13.77
CA ILE A 106 3.45 1.52 -13.38
C ILE A 106 4.36 2.07 -14.48
N TYR A 107 5.23 1.23 -15.06
CA TYR A 107 6.29 1.63 -15.98
C TYR A 107 6.12 1.13 -17.42
N GLY A 108 5.14 0.26 -17.68
CA GLY A 108 5.00 -0.41 -18.98
C GLY A 108 6.07 -1.48 -19.24
N THR A 109 6.91 -1.78 -18.25
CA THR A 109 7.98 -2.78 -18.32
C THR A 109 8.28 -3.35 -16.94
N SER A 110 8.82 -4.57 -16.89
CA SER A 110 9.40 -5.19 -15.69
C SER A 110 10.93 -5.33 -15.78
N ASP A 111 11.56 -4.58 -16.69
CA ASP A 111 13.02 -4.56 -16.83
C ASP A 111 13.68 -3.93 -15.60
N ALA A 112 14.60 -4.67 -14.97
CA ALA A 112 15.34 -4.20 -13.80
C ALA A 112 16.33 -3.06 -14.10
N ALA A 113 16.64 -2.81 -15.37
CA ALA A 113 17.45 -1.65 -15.78
C ALA A 113 16.63 -0.35 -15.87
N HIS A 114 15.29 -0.42 -15.73
CA HIS A 114 14.43 0.75 -15.67
C HIS A 114 14.76 1.58 -14.40
N PRO A 115 14.89 2.92 -14.49
CA PRO A 115 15.41 3.75 -13.39
C PRO A 115 14.42 3.98 -12.24
N GLY A 116 13.13 3.72 -12.48
CA GLY A 116 12.05 3.78 -11.49
C GLY A 116 11.68 2.39 -10.99
#